data_AF-A0A1F3ZPF1-F1
#
_entry.id   AF-A0A1F3ZPF1-F1
#
_cell.length_a   1.000
_cell.length_b   1.000
_cell.length_c   1.000
_cell.angle_alpha   90.00
_cell.angle_beta   90.00
_cell.angle_gamma   90.00
#
_symmetry.space_group_name_H-M   'P 1'
#
loop_
_entity.id
_entity.type
_entity.pdbx_description
1 polymer ?
#
loop_
_entity_poly.entity_id
_entity_poly.type
_entity_poly.pdbx_seq_one_letter_code
_entity_poly.pdbx_strand_id
1 'polypeptide(L)' 'MRGTGARHYRGLIDGFVLDETDAGLVDAVASLGIRPWVTDTIMRDTAGATALAQRTVDFLDEMSRRVSPERHP' A
#
# COMPACT_ATOMS: atom_id res chain seq x y z
N MET A 1 4.31 -4.31 -22.25
CA MET A 1 3.91 -3.48 -21.11
C MET A 1 3.12 -4.33 -20.12
N ARG A 2 3.77 -4.98 -19.15
CA ARG A 2 3.06 -5.66 -18.06
C ARG A 2 2.76 -4.61 -17.01
N GLY A 3 1.52 -4.19 -16.93
CA GLY A 3 1.20 -3.09 -16.05
C GLY A 3 0.84 -3.59 -14.64
N THR A 4 1.16 -2.80 -13.62
CA THR A 4 0.77 -2.97 -12.20
C THR A 4 -0.71 -3.33 -11.99
N GLY A 5 -1.03 -4.28 -11.12
CA GLY A 5 -2.41 -4.60 -10.72
C GLY A 5 -3.15 -3.40 -10.11
N ALA A 6 -2.41 -2.49 -9.46
CA ALA A 6 -2.91 -1.24 -8.88
C ALA A 6 -3.71 -0.35 -9.85
N ARG A 7 -3.47 -0.41 -11.18
CA ARG A 7 -4.24 0.38 -12.15
C ARG A 7 -5.75 0.10 -12.11
N HIS A 8 -6.16 -1.11 -11.75
CA HIS A 8 -7.58 -1.47 -11.63
C HIS A 8 -8.27 -0.78 -10.44
N TYR A 9 -7.50 -0.25 -9.49
CA TYR A 9 -8.00 0.34 -8.25
C TYR A 9 -7.82 1.85 -8.18
N ARG A 10 -7.42 2.50 -9.28
CA ARG A 10 -7.21 3.94 -9.33
C ARG A 10 -8.47 4.70 -8.92
N GLY A 11 -8.34 5.58 -7.93
CA GLY A 11 -9.45 6.38 -7.38
C GLY A 11 -10.36 5.63 -6.40
N LEU A 12 -10.06 4.36 -6.09
CA LEU A 12 -10.80 3.56 -5.11
C LEU A 12 -10.04 3.36 -3.81
N ILE A 13 -8.71 3.37 -3.86
CA ILE A 13 -7.85 3.10 -2.71
C ILE A 13 -6.81 4.20 -2.52
N ASP A 14 -6.48 4.48 -1.27
CA ASP A 14 -5.47 5.47 -0.90
C ASP A 14 -4.05 4.87 -0.83
N GLY A 15 -3.95 3.54 -0.62
CA GLY A 15 -2.69 2.85 -0.41
C GLY A 15 -2.66 1.45 -1.01
N PHE A 16 -1.45 0.97 -1.35
CA PHE A 16 -1.22 -0.34 -1.93
C PHE A 16 0.06 -0.98 -1.38
N VAL A 17 -0.06 -2.19 -0.85
CA VAL A 17 1.07 -2.96 -0.31
C VAL A 17 1.70 -3.77 -1.43
N LEU A 18 3.02 -3.63 -1.59
CA LEU A 18 3.84 -4.34 -2.56
C LEU A 18 4.78 -5.29 -1.83
N ASP A 19 5.05 -6.42 -2.47
CA ASP A 19 6.14 -7.29 -2.03
C ASP A 19 7.51 -6.65 -2.32
N GLU A 20 8.55 -7.06 -1.59
CA GLU A 20 9.93 -6.65 -1.84
C GLU A 20 10.38 -6.98 -3.28
N THR A 21 9.91 -8.10 -3.82
CA THR A 21 10.20 -8.49 -5.21
C THR A 21 9.58 -7.54 -6.25
N ASP A 22 8.53 -6.81 -5.86
CA ASP A 22 7.82 -5.83 -6.69
C ASP A 22 8.27 -4.38 -6.41
N ALA A 23 9.35 -4.16 -5.65
CA ALA A 23 9.83 -2.82 -5.30
C ALA A 23 10.07 -1.90 -6.51
N GLY A 24 10.39 -2.46 -7.68
CA GLY A 24 10.53 -1.71 -8.94
C GLY A 24 9.23 -1.09 -9.46
N LEU A 25 8.07 -1.43 -8.91
CA LEU A 25 6.76 -0.92 -9.30
C LEU A 25 6.31 0.29 -8.47
N VAL A 26 7.07 0.70 -7.46
CA VAL A 26 6.74 1.79 -6.53
C VAL A 26 6.36 3.08 -7.29
N ASP A 27 7.20 3.53 -8.21
CA ASP A 27 6.95 4.76 -8.97
C ASP A 27 5.70 4.64 -9.85
N ALA A 28 5.49 3.46 -10.44
CA ALA A 28 4.33 3.19 -11.26
C ALA A 28 3.03 3.22 -10.44
N VAL A 29 3.05 2.73 -9.19
CA VAL A 29 1.90 2.82 -8.27
C VAL A 29 1.70 4.26 -7.79
N ALA A 30 2.76 4.94 -7.39
CA ALA A 30 2.70 6.34 -6.96
C ALA A 30 2.13 7.26 -8.03
N SER A 31 2.48 7.03 -9.31
CA SER A 31 1.96 7.80 -10.44
C SER A 31 0.44 7.71 -10.63
N LEU A 32 -0.22 6.72 -10.01
CA LEU A 32 -1.66 6.55 -10.02
C LEU A 32 -2.38 7.37 -8.92
N GLY A 33 -1.63 8.08 -8.07
CA GLY A 33 -2.15 8.76 -6.89
C GLY A 33 -2.40 7.82 -5.70
N ILE A 34 -1.89 6.60 -5.76
CA ILE A 34 -2.00 5.59 -4.71
C ILE A 34 -0.68 5.54 -3.95
N ARG A 35 -0.70 5.51 -2.60
CA ARG A 35 0.52 5.45 -1.80
C ARG A 35 1.08 4.01 -1.78
N PRO A 36 2.26 3.74 -2.38
CA PRO A 36 2.87 2.43 -2.28
C PRO A 36 3.53 2.24 -0.91
N TRP A 37 3.51 1.00 -0.40
CA TRP A 37 4.33 0.57 0.73
C TRP A 37 4.90 -0.82 0.44
N VAL A 38 6.23 -0.95 0.52
CA VAL A 38 6.95 -2.19 0.21
C VAL A 38 7.28 -2.92 1.51
N THR A 39 7.00 -4.22 1.56
CA THR A 39 7.24 -5.09 2.72
C THR A 39 7.29 -6.55 2.27
N ASP A 40 7.83 -7.47 3.08
CA ASP A 40 7.65 -8.91 2.84
C ASP A 40 6.16 -9.27 3.00
N THR A 41 5.52 -9.67 1.90
CA THR A 41 4.09 -10.04 1.90
C THR A 41 3.86 -11.54 1.97
N ILE A 42 4.92 -12.36 2.02
CA ILE A 42 4.80 -13.81 2.00
C ILE A 42 4.43 -14.35 3.39
N MET A 43 3.19 -14.83 3.50
CA MET A 43 2.64 -15.43 4.71
C MET A 43 2.98 -16.92 4.80
N ARG A 44 4.23 -17.25 5.16
CA ARG A 44 4.70 -18.65 5.29
C ARG A 44 4.05 -19.39 6.45
N ASP A 45 3.65 -18.66 7.49
CA ASP A 45 3.00 -19.18 8.68
C ASP A 45 2.09 -18.10 9.31
N THR A 46 1.38 -18.48 10.37
CA THR A 46 0.47 -17.59 11.10
C THR A 46 1.20 -16.39 11.72
N ALA A 47 2.44 -16.57 12.19
CA ALA A 47 3.20 -15.47 12.78
C ALA A 47 3.56 -14.42 11.73
N GLY A 48 3.94 -14.85 10.53
CA GLY A 48 4.16 -13.99 9.37
C GLY A 48 2.88 -13.26 8.94
N ALA A 49 1.74 -13.95 8.90
CA ALA A 49 0.45 -13.33 8.60
C ALA A 49 0.07 -12.26 9.64
N THR A 50 0.23 -12.56 10.93
CA THR A 50 -0.03 -11.60 12.01
C THR A 50 0.92 -10.40 11.93
N ALA A 51 2.20 -10.61 11.67
CA ALA A 51 3.17 -9.53 11.52
C ALA A 51 2.85 -8.62 10.33
N LEU A 52 2.48 -9.21 9.18
CA LEU A 52 2.09 -8.45 7.99
C LEU A 52 0.81 -7.63 8.26
N ALA A 53 -0.19 -8.22 8.91
CA ALA A 53 -1.42 -7.53 9.28
C ALA A 53 -1.12 -6.33 10.19
N GLN A 54 -0.29 -6.51 11.22
CA GLN A 54 0.09 -5.43 12.13
C GLN A 54 0.78 -4.28 11.41
N ARG A 55 1.78 -4.58 10.59
CA ARG A 55 2.49 -3.54 9.82
C ARG A 55 1.57 -2.80 8.84
N THR A 56 0.59 -3.49 8.27
CA THR A 56 -0.41 -2.87 7.39
C THR A 56 -1.30 -1.89 8.16
N VAL A 57 -1.72 -2.25 9.38
CA VAL A 57 -2.46 -1.33 10.26
C VAL A 57 -1.61 -0.13 10.64
N ASP A 58 -0.34 -0.34 11.02
CA ASP A 58 0.58 0.75 11.38
C ASP A 58 0.78 1.74 10.20
N PHE A 59 0.85 1.22 8.97
CA PHE A 59 0.92 2.03 7.76
C PHE A 59 -0.34 2.87 7.54
N LEU A 60 -1.54 2.28 7.71
CA LEU A 60 -2.80 3.02 7.63
C LEU A 60 -2.88 4.15 8.67
N ASP A 61 -2.41 3.86 9.87
CA ASP A 61 -2.32 4.81 10.98
C ASP A 61 -1.40 6.00 10.64
N GLU A 62 -0.26 5.73 10.01
CA GLU A 62 0.66 6.77 9.50
C GLU A 62 0.02 7.60 8.39
N MET A 63 -0.73 6.97 7.49
CA MET A 63 -1.47 7.66 6.43
C MET A 63 -2.54 8.57 7.00
N SER A 64 -3.37 8.07 7.93
CA SER A 64 -4.45 8.83 8.54
C SER A 64 -3.93 10.05 9.30
N ARG A 65 -2.81 9.94 10.01
CA ARG A 65 -2.18 11.07 10.70
C ARG A 65 -1.70 12.19 9.78
N ARG A 66 -1.33 11.86 8.53
CA ARG A 66 -0.91 12.84 7.51
C ARG A 66 -2.08 13.47 6.77
N VAL A 67 -3.22 12.77 6.69
CA VAL A 67 -4.50 13.30 6.19
C VAL A 67 -5.17 14.12 7.30
N SER A 68 -4.54 15.22 7.72
CA SER A 68 -5.29 16.26 8.46
C SER A 68 -6.33 16.87 7.51
N PRO A 69 -7.59 17.05 7.94
CA PRO A 69 -8.69 17.19 7.02
C PRO A 69 -8.78 18.62 6.48
N GLU A 70 -8.48 18.80 5.20
CA GLU A 70 -9.28 19.74 4.42
C GLU A 70 -10.66 19.11 4.28
N ARG A 71 -11.55 19.42 5.24
CA ARG A 71 -12.99 19.17 5.07
C ARG A 71 -13.42 20.04 3.91
N HIS A 72 -13.66 19.41 2.76
CA HIS A 72 -14.34 20.08 1.66
C HIS A 72 -15.77 20.44 2.12
N PRO A 73 -16.21 21.70 1.97
CA PRO A 73 -17.47 22.22 2.51
C PRO A 73 -18.72 21.53 1.95
#